data_AF-J2SM34-F1
#
_entry.id   AF-J2SM34-F1
#
_cell.length_a   1.000
_cell.length_b   1.000
_cell.length_c   1.000
_cell.angle_alpha   90.00
_cell.angle_beta   90.00
_cell.angle_gamma   90.00
#
_symmetry.space_group_name_H-M   'P 1'
#
loop_
_entity.id
_entity.type
_entity.pdbx_description
1 polymer ?
#
loop_
_entity_poly.entity_id
_entity_poly.type
_entity_poly.pdbx_seq_one_letter_code
_entity_poly.pdbx_strand_id
1 'polypeptide(L)'
;MEVVKIILQISGFLGISSLFTLYITERIKNKIKNSFDIKLEEVKMINSKEISQFQSELNHLKSKESFKFTKLHEKRFEVMVETYKYLTDALFKLRIYVAPLKGVPTDKTAEEINYTQFTDYSNAHNKFYEYYSFNKIYFNDEIEELLEKYFTSSLDIFNQYVENEFVNREGALFNSKVYMSAATAYKKIPELIEPIQLEIKNKFRELLGE
;
A
#
# COMPACT_ATOMS: atom_id res chain seq x y z
N MET A 1 -19.02 -11.16 104.66
CA MET A 1 -18.72 -9.87 104.02
C MET A 1 -17.49 -9.93 103.11
N GLU A 2 -16.48 -10.77 103.41
CA GLU A 2 -15.27 -10.91 102.57
C GLU A 2 -15.52 -11.51 101.17
N VAL A 3 -16.41 -12.50 101.05
CA VAL A 3 -16.69 -13.17 99.77
C VAL A 3 -17.19 -12.19 98.69
N VAL A 4 -17.99 -11.19 99.08
CA VAL A 4 -18.51 -10.15 98.16
C VAL A 4 -17.41 -9.20 97.70
N LYS A 5 -16.43 -8.86 98.56
CA LYS A 5 -15.25 -8.06 98.18
C LYS A 5 -14.33 -8.80 97.21
N ILE A 6 -14.13 -10.09 97.42
CA ILE A 6 -13.33 -10.93 96.52
C ILE A 6 -14.00 -11.05 95.15
N ILE A 7 -15.32 -11.24 95.09
CA ILE A 7 -16.08 -11.28 93.83
C ILE A 7 -16.03 -9.93 93.09
N LEU A 8 -16.15 -8.80 93.80
CA LEU A 8 -16.03 -7.45 93.23
C LEU A 8 -14.61 -7.15 92.71
N GLN A 9 -13.56 -7.62 93.39
CA GLN A 9 -12.18 -7.49 92.92
C GLN A 9 -11.88 -8.37 91.70
N ILE A 10 -12.36 -9.61 91.68
CA ILE A 10 -12.19 -10.53 90.54
C ILE A 10 -12.95 -10.02 89.31
N SER A 11 -14.18 -9.53 89.48
CA SER A 11 -14.99 -8.98 88.39
C SER A 11 -14.42 -7.66 87.84
N GLY A 12 -13.85 -6.80 88.70
CA GLY A 12 -13.11 -5.60 88.26
C GLY A 12 -11.83 -5.92 87.48
N PHE A 13 -11.09 -6.96 87.87
CA PHE A 13 -9.88 -7.39 87.19
C PHE A 13 -10.17 -8.02 85.80
N LEU A 14 -11.26 -8.78 85.68
CA LEU A 14 -11.75 -9.33 84.42
C LEU A 14 -12.21 -8.23 83.45
N GLY A 15 -12.90 -7.20 83.94
CA GLY A 15 -13.33 -6.05 83.13
C GLY A 15 -12.15 -5.27 82.54
N ILE A 16 -11.14 -4.96 83.35
CA ILE A 16 -9.94 -4.22 82.91
C ILE A 16 -9.12 -5.05 81.91
N SER A 17 -8.99 -6.35 82.14
CA SER A 17 -8.32 -7.27 81.20
C SER A 17 -9.00 -7.29 79.83
N SER A 18 -10.35 -7.28 79.79
CA SER A 18 -11.13 -7.26 78.55
C SER A 18 -11.02 -5.94 77.77
N LEU A 19 -11.02 -4.81 78.47
CA LEU A 19 -10.84 -3.47 77.86
C LEU A 19 -9.41 -3.29 77.33
N PHE A 20 -8.42 -3.82 78.05
CA PHE A 20 -7.03 -3.80 77.61
C PHE A 20 -6.80 -4.67 76.37
N THR A 21 -7.41 -5.86 76.32
CA THR A 21 -7.38 -6.73 75.12
C THR A 21 -8.10 -6.08 73.95
N LEU A 22 -9.26 -5.44 74.15
CA LEU A 22 -9.94 -4.67 73.11
C LEU A 22 -9.05 -3.53 72.57
N TYR A 23 -8.46 -2.73 73.45
CA TYR A 23 -7.58 -1.63 73.07
C TYR A 23 -6.36 -2.10 72.27
N ILE A 24 -5.70 -3.19 72.69
CA ILE A 24 -4.58 -3.77 71.94
C ILE A 24 -5.05 -4.33 70.59
N THR A 25 -6.18 -5.05 70.56
CA THR A 25 -6.73 -5.63 69.33
C THR A 25 -7.06 -4.53 68.31
N GLU A 26 -7.63 -3.41 68.77
CA GLU A 26 -8.02 -2.28 67.93
C GLU A 26 -6.80 -1.51 67.40
N ARG A 27 -5.76 -1.33 68.23
CA ARG A 27 -4.46 -0.78 67.80
C ARG A 27 -3.76 -1.66 66.77
N ILE A 28 -3.73 -2.98 66.98
CA ILE A 28 -3.13 -3.94 66.04
C ILE A 28 -3.92 -3.97 64.74
N LYS A 29 -5.26 -4.03 64.80
CA LYS A 29 -6.14 -3.99 63.63
C LYS A 29 -5.96 -2.71 62.82
N ASN A 30 -5.84 -1.55 63.46
CA ASN A 30 -5.57 -0.29 62.76
C ASN A 30 -4.18 -0.28 62.11
N LYS A 31 -3.13 -0.81 62.76
CA LYS A 31 -1.80 -0.91 62.15
C LYS A 31 -1.79 -1.86 60.94
N ILE A 32 -2.46 -3.00 61.05
CA ILE A 32 -2.59 -3.97 59.96
C ILE A 32 -3.36 -3.35 58.79
N LYS A 33 -4.51 -2.71 59.06
CA LYS A 33 -5.30 -2.02 58.05
C LYS A 33 -4.49 -0.94 57.33
N ASN A 34 -3.80 -0.08 58.07
CA ASN A 34 -2.98 0.97 57.50
C ASN A 34 -1.82 0.41 56.64
N SER A 35 -1.21 -0.71 57.07
CA SER A 35 -0.20 -1.40 56.25
C SER A 35 -0.78 -2.02 54.97
N PHE A 36 -2.02 -2.53 55.00
CA PHE A 36 -2.70 -3.03 53.82
C PHE A 36 -3.08 -1.89 52.87
N ASP A 37 -3.58 -0.78 53.40
CA ASP A 37 -3.95 0.40 52.61
C ASP A 37 -2.72 0.99 51.89
N ILE A 38 -1.58 1.10 52.57
CA ILE A 38 -0.31 1.54 51.96
C ILE A 38 0.13 0.59 50.83
N LYS A 39 0.17 -0.72 51.10
CA LYS A 39 0.55 -1.71 50.08
C LYS A 39 -0.42 -1.71 48.89
N LEU A 40 -1.71 -1.52 49.14
CA LEU A 40 -2.72 -1.45 48.10
C LEU A 40 -2.50 -0.23 47.21
N GLU A 41 -2.21 0.94 47.79
CA GLU A 41 -1.89 2.16 47.03
C GLU A 41 -0.57 2.02 46.27
N GLU A 42 0.46 1.41 46.85
CA GLU A 42 1.71 1.11 46.14
C GLU A 42 1.47 0.21 44.91
N VAL A 43 0.70 -0.88 45.07
CA VAL A 43 0.36 -1.79 43.96
C VAL A 43 -0.46 -1.06 42.89
N LYS A 44 -1.44 -0.24 43.27
CA LYS A 44 -2.22 0.57 42.32
C LYS A 44 -1.34 1.54 41.54
N MET A 45 -0.41 2.21 42.23
CA MET A 45 0.50 3.15 41.60
C MET A 45 1.44 2.45 40.60
N ILE A 46 2.01 1.31 40.99
CA ILE A 46 2.84 0.48 40.10
C ILE A 46 2.03 0.03 38.89
N ASN A 47 0.84 -0.53 39.10
CA ASN A 47 -0.02 -0.98 38.00
C ASN A 47 -0.43 0.18 37.08
N SER A 48 -0.80 1.35 37.62
CA SER A 48 -1.11 2.52 36.79
C SER A 48 0.09 3.00 35.98
N LYS A 49 1.30 2.94 36.55
CA LYS A 49 2.53 3.27 35.84
C LYS A 49 2.80 2.27 34.71
N GLU A 50 2.69 0.98 34.98
CA GLU A 50 2.86 -0.08 33.98
C GLU A 50 1.81 0.03 32.86
N ILE A 51 0.54 0.25 33.20
CA ILE A 51 -0.53 0.48 32.21
C ILE A 51 -0.21 1.69 31.33
N SER A 52 0.25 2.79 31.94
CA SER A 52 0.60 4.00 31.19
C SER A 52 1.81 3.76 30.28
N GLN A 53 2.80 2.99 30.73
CA GLN A 53 3.95 2.57 29.92
C GLN A 53 3.50 1.72 28.74
N PHE A 54 2.68 0.68 28.96
CA PHE A 54 2.16 -0.16 27.90
C PHE A 54 1.31 0.61 26.89
N GLN A 55 0.46 1.54 27.35
CA GLN A 55 -0.32 2.40 26.45
C GLN A 55 0.59 3.28 25.58
N SER A 56 1.66 3.84 26.16
CA SER A 56 2.64 4.63 25.42
C SER A 56 3.37 3.79 24.36
N GLU A 57 3.82 2.59 24.74
CA GLU A 57 4.49 1.66 23.82
C GLU A 57 3.56 1.21 22.68
N LEU A 58 2.30 0.88 22.98
CA LEU A 58 1.30 0.54 21.98
C LEU A 58 1.04 1.70 21.02
N ASN A 59 0.90 2.93 21.53
CA ASN A 59 0.69 4.11 20.70
C ASN A 59 1.90 4.40 19.82
N HIS A 60 3.12 4.22 20.34
CA HIS A 60 4.34 4.35 19.57
C HIS A 60 4.43 3.30 18.46
N LEU A 61 4.16 2.03 18.76
CA LEU A 61 4.12 0.95 17.76
C LEU A 61 3.05 1.21 16.69
N LYS A 62 1.84 1.60 17.11
CA LYS A 62 0.75 1.95 16.20
C LYS A 62 1.13 3.10 15.28
N SER A 63 1.77 4.14 15.82
CA SER A 63 2.24 5.30 15.04
C SER A 63 3.31 4.89 14.03
N LYS A 64 4.26 4.03 14.44
CA LYS A 64 5.32 3.51 13.57
C LYS A 64 4.76 2.67 12.42
N GLU A 65 3.85 1.76 12.70
CA GLU A 65 3.22 0.93 11.66
C GLU A 65 2.33 1.76 10.75
N SER A 66 1.57 2.73 11.30
CA SER A 66 0.79 3.68 10.50
C SER A 66 1.70 4.48 9.55
N PHE A 67 2.84 4.97 10.04
CA PHE A 67 3.80 5.70 9.21
C PHE A 67 4.37 4.84 8.08
N LYS A 68 4.80 3.61 8.36
CA LYS A 68 5.28 2.67 7.33
C LYS A 68 4.20 2.39 6.29
N PHE A 69 2.98 2.12 6.74
CA PHE A 69 1.83 1.87 5.87
C PHE A 69 1.58 3.08 4.97
N THR A 70 1.46 4.28 5.53
CA THR A 70 1.28 5.52 4.77
C THR A 70 2.40 5.72 3.74
N LYS A 71 3.66 5.56 4.13
CA LYS A 71 4.80 5.74 3.21
C LYS A 71 4.83 4.73 2.08
N LEU A 72 4.50 3.47 2.37
CA LEU A 72 4.38 2.44 1.34
C LEU A 72 3.24 2.73 0.37
N HIS A 73 2.07 3.15 0.87
CA HIS A 73 0.93 3.49 0.04
C HIS A 73 1.18 4.75 -0.80
N GLU A 74 1.79 5.79 -0.22
CA GLU A 74 2.28 6.95 -0.98
C GLU A 74 3.17 6.50 -2.13
N LYS A 75 4.14 5.61 -1.86
CA LYS A 75 5.05 5.14 -2.91
C LYS A 75 4.35 4.33 -4.00
N ARG A 76 3.40 3.46 -3.61
CA ARG A 76 2.57 2.72 -4.56
C ARG A 76 1.76 3.65 -5.46
N PHE A 77 1.19 4.72 -4.89
CA PHE A 77 0.43 5.71 -5.64
C PHE A 77 1.30 6.46 -6.64
N GLU A 78 2.49 6.91 -6.23
CA GLU A 78 3.47 7.50 -7.15
C GLU A 78 3.79 6.56 -8.32
N VAL A 79 4.07 5.29 -8.02
CA VAL A 79 4.39 4.30 -9.04
C VAL A 79 3.23 4.07 -9.99
N MET A 80 2.00 3.96 -9.50
CA MET A 80 0.81 3.80 -10.36
C MET A 80 0.60 4.98 -11.30
N VAL A 81 0.73 6.22 -10.80
CA VAL A 81 0.59 7.43 -11.62
C VAL A 81 1.62 7.45 -12.75
N GLU A 82 2.89 7.20 -12.42
CA GLU A 82 3.96 7.24 -13.42
C GLU A 82 3.85 6.06 -14.40
N THR A 83 3.42 4.88 -13.93
CA THR A 83 3.10 3.71 -14.78
C THR A 83 2.02 4.06 -15.79
N TYR A 84 0.93 4.69 -15.36
CA TYR A 84 -0.18 5.06 -16.24
C TYR A 84 0.24 6.10 -17.30
N LYS A 85 1.15 7.02 -16.92
CA LYS A 85 1.75 7.98 -17.84
C LYS A 85 2.57 7.28 -18.93
N TYR A 86 3.46 6.34 -18.55
CA TYR A 86 4.25 5.58 -19.52
C TYR A 86 3.40 4.68 -20.42
N LEU A 87 2.40 4.01 -19.84
CA LEU A 87 1.39 3.22 -20.56
C LEU A 87 0.72 4.05 -21.67
N THR A 88 0.26 5.25 -21.31
CA THR A 88 -0.43 6.14 -22.24
C THR A 88 0.50 6.68 -23.33
N ASP A 89 1.72 7.07 -22.98
CA ASP A 89 2.72 7.56 -23.94
C ASP A 89 3.12 6.48 -24.96
N ALA A 90 3.41 5.26 -24.49
CA ALA A 90 3.75 4.13 -25.36
C ALA A 90 2.59 3.79 -26.31
N LEU A 91 1.35 3.74 -25.80
CA LEU A 91 0.18 3.49 -26.62
C LEU A 91 -0.05 4.58 -27.67
N PHE A 92 0.09 5.85 -27.28
CA PHE A 92 -0.05 6.97 -28.21
C PHE A 92 0.95 6.88 -29.36
N LYS A 93 2.22 6.60 -29.05
CA LYS A 93 3.27 6.43 -30.07
C LYS A 93 3.06 5.20 -30.94
N LEU A 94 2.57 4.10 -30.38
CA LEU A 94 2.18 2.92 -31.16
C LEU A 94 1.11 3.27 -32.19
N ARG A 95 0.04 3.97 -31.77
CA ARG A 95 -1.05 4.41 -32.67
C ARG A 95 -0.55 5.26 -33.81
N ILE A 96 0.35 6.20 -33.54
CA ILE A 96 0.95 7.04 -34.57
C ILE A 96 1.76 6.20 -35.54
N TYR A 97 2.59 5.29 -35.01
CA TYR A 97 3.47 4.48 -35.84
C TYR A 97 2.72 3.50 -36.74
N VAL A 98 1.67 2.85 -36.26
CA VAL A 98 0.89 1.89 -37.07
C VAL A 98 -0.30 2.54 -37.80
N ALA A 99 -0.43 3.87 -37.75
CA ALA A 99 -1.50 4.59 -38.42
C ALA A 99 -1.49 4.31 -39.93
N PRO A 100 -2.63 3.93 -40.54
CA PRO A 100 -2.70 3.66 -41.99
C PRO A 100 -2.44 4.90 -42.85
N LEU A 101 -2.74 6.08 -42.29
CA LEU A 101 -2.52 7.37 -42.93
C LEU A 101 -1.61 8.20 -42.02
N LYS A 102 -0.45 8.56 -42.54
CA LYS A 102 0.55 9.37 -41.84
C LYS A 102 0.65 10.74 -42.51
N GLY A 103 0.56 11.80 -41.70
CA GLY A 103 0.88 13.14 -42.18
C GLY A 103 2.39 13.24 -42.44
N VAL A 104 2.77 13.64 -43.65
CA VAL A 104 4.17 13.90 -44.00
C VAL A 104 4.35 15.42 -44.10
N PRO A 105 5.07 16.05 -43.17
CA PRO A 105 5.45 17.46 -43.27
C PRO A 105 6.21 17.75 -44.57
N THR A 106 6.13 18.99 -45.07
CA THR A 106 6.78 19.39 -46.33
C THR A 106 8.31 19.35 -46.29
N ASP A 107 8.90 19.35 -45.09
CA ASP A 107 10.35 19.32 -44.84
C ASP A 107 10.91 17.91 -44.59
N LYS A 108 10.08 16.86 -44.62
CA LYS A 108 10.49 15.48 -44.34
C LYS A 108 10.00 14.49 -45.38
N THR A 109 10.79 13.44 -45.60
CA THR A 109 10.40 12.28 -46.40
C THR A 109 9.51 11.33 -45.60
N ALA A 110 8.74 10.49 -46.30
CA ALA A 110 7.95 9.44 -45.66
C ALA A 110 8.82 8.45 -44.88
N GLU A 111 10.03 8.16 -45.37
CA GLU A 111 10.96 7.22 -44.75
C GLU A 111 11.53 7.80 -43.44
N GLU A 112 11.87 9.10 -43.41
CA GLU A 112 12.27 9.80 -42.17
C GLU A 112 11.16 9.83 -41.12
N ILE A 113 9.91 10.07 -41.55
CA ILE A 113 8.75 10.04 -40.64
C ILE A 113 8.54 8.64 -40.08
N ASN A 114 8.59 7.60 -40.91
CA ASN A 114 8.45 6.21 -40.45
C ASN A 114 9.56 5.84 -39.46
N TYR A 115 10.82 6.16 -39.78
CA TYR A 115 11.96 5.90 -38.89
C TYR A 115 11.84 6.64 -37.55
N THR A 116 11.40 7.89 -37.58
CA THR A 116 11.17 8.69 -36.37
C THR A 116 10.12 8.03 -35.49
N GLN A 117 8.96 7.68 -36.06
CA GLN A 117 7.85 7.06 -35.32
C GLN A 117 8.19 5.66 -34.79
N PHE A 118 8.92 4.86 -35.58
CA PHE A 118 9.47 3.57 -35.15
C PHE A 118 10.34 3.74 -33.91
N THR A 119 11.27 4.70 -33.96
CA THR A 119 12.21 4.99 -32.88
C THR A 119 11.49 5.54 -31.65
N ASP A 120 10.51 6.43 -31.84
CA ASP A 120 9.72 7.01 -30.76
C ASP A 120 8.96 5.95 -29.98
N TYR A 121 8.26 5.05 -30.68
CA TYR A 121 7.58 3.93 -30.03
C TYR A 121 8.57 3.00 -29.33
N SER A 122 9.64 2.57 -30.00
CA SER A 122 10.64 1.65 -29.44
C SER A 122 11.22 2.21 -28.14
N ASN A 123 11.59 3.49 -28.14
CA ASN A 123 12.10 4.18 -26.95
C ASN A 123 11.06 4.27 -25.83
N ALA A 124 9.80 4.59 -26.17
CA ALA A 124 8.74 4.69 -25.17
C ALA A 124 8.40 3.34 -24.56
N HIS A 125 8.31 2.28 -25.37
CA HIS A 125 8.08 0.92 -24.91
C HIS A 125 9.21 0.44 -24.00
N ASN A 126 10.47 0.60 -24.41
CA ASN A 126 11.62 0.20 -23.62
C ASN A 126 11.70 0.96 -22.29
N LYS A 127 11.49 2.28 -22.33
CA LYS A 127 11.46 3.12 -21.12
C LYS A 127 10.35 2.69 -20.17
N PHE A 128 9.18 2.36 -20.70
CA PHE A 128 8.06 1.87 -19.90
C PHE A 128 8.39 0.51 -19.26
N TYR A 129 8.90 -0.43 -20.06
CA TYR A 129 9.27 -1.75 -19.57
C TYR A 129 10.38 -1.70 -18.51
N GLU A 130 11.40 -0.87 -18.72
CA GLU A 130 12.46 -0.62 -17.74
C GLU A 130 11.89 -0.08 -16.43
N TYR A 131 11.05 0.96 -16.49
CA TYR A 131 10.40 1.53 -15.32
C TYR A 131 9.55 0.48 -14.57
N TYR A 132 8.73 -0.28 -15.30
CA TYR A 132 7.94 -1.37 -14.74
C TYR A 132 8.83 -2.40 -14.04
N SER A 133 9.89 -2.86 -14.70
CA SER A 133 10.81 -3.86 -14.16
C SER A 133 11.45 -3.41 -12.84
N PHE A 134 11.87 -2.15 -12.74
CA PHE A 134 12.43 -1.60 -11.50
C PHE A 134 11.41 -1.40 -10.38
N ASN A 135 10.14 -1.23 -10.73
CA ASN A 135 9.08 -0.93 -9.77
C ASN A 135 8.10 -2.10 -9.56
N LYS A 136 8.44 -3.29 -10.07
CA LYS A 136 7.55 -4.46 -10.08
C LYS A 136 6.97 -4.80 -8.70
N ILE A 137 7.82 -4.75 -7.67
CA ILE A 137 7.49 -4.91 -6.23
C ILE A 137 6.28 -4.08 -5.75
N TYR A 138 5.94 -2.97 -6.39
CA TYR A 138 4.85 -2.10 -5.95
C TYR A 138 3.48 -2.52 -6.49
N PHE A 139 3.42 -3.46 -7.44
CA PHE A 139 2.17 -3.97 -8.01
C PHE A 139 1.71 -5.24 -7.30
N ASN A 140 0.44 -5.57 -7.48
CA ASN A 140 -0.09 -6.88 -7.13
C ASN A 140 -0.10 -7.77 -8.38
N ASP A 141 -0.26 -9.08 -8.18
CA ASP A 141 -0.20 -10.08 -9.25
C ASP A 141 -1.16 -9.78 -10.40
N GLU A 142 -2.37 -9.27 -10.10
CA GLU A 142 -3.38 -8.91 -11.12
C GLU A 142 -2.90 -7.77 -12.03
N ILE A 143 -2.33 -6.70 -11.45
CA ILE A 143 -1.81 -5.57 -12.21
C ILE A 143 -0.56 -5.98 -13.00
N GLU A 144 0.30 -6.81 -12.41
CA GLU A 144 1.46 -7.37 -13.12
C GLU A 144 1.01 -8.13 -14.36
N GLU A 145 0.05 -9.05 -14.23
CA GLU A 145 -0.46 -9.83 -15.37
C GLU A 145 -1.01 -8.92 -16.48
N LEU A 146 -1.77 -7.88 -16.13
CA LEU A 146 -2.29 -6.91 -17.09
C LEU A 146 -1.18 -6.14 -17.82
N LEU A 147 -0.14 -5.72 -17.09
CA LEU A 147 1.02 -5.02 -17.65
C LEU A 147 1.82 -5.93 -18.59
N GLU A 148 2.10 -7.17 -18.20
CA GLU A 148 2.79 -8.16 -19.04
C GLU A 148 2.00 -8.47 -20.31
N LYS A 149 0.66 -8.59 -20.19
CA LYS A 149 -0.24 -8.77 -21.33
C LYS A 149 -0.21 -7.56 -22.26
N TYR A 150 -0.17 -6.34 -21.71
CA TYR A 150 -0.02 -5.11 -22.49
C TYR A 150 1.32 -5.09 -23.25
N PHE A 151 2.45 -5.40 -22.58
CA PHE A 151 3.76 -5.41 -23.21
C PHE A 151 3.81 -6.42 -24.37
N THR A 152 3.33 -7.63 -24.12
CA THR A 152 3.29 -8.69 -25.14
C THR A 152 2.42 -8.28 -26.33
N SER A 153 1.21 -7.78 -26.08
CA SER A 153 0.27 -7.42 -27.14
C SER A 153 0.74 -6.21 -27.95
N SER A 154 1.31 -5.19 -27.28
CA SER A 154 1.82 -3.99 -27.96
C SER A 154 3.03 -4.31 -28.83
N LEU A 155 3.93 -5.17 -28.35
CA LEU A 155 5.09 -5.62 -29.10
C LEU A 155 4.71 -6.52 -30.29
N ASP A 156 3.70 -7.40 -30.13
CA ASP A 156 3.19 -8.22 -31.23
C ASP A 156 2.61 -7.35 -32.37
N ILE A 157 1.78 -6.35 -32.04
CA ILE A 157 1.22 -5.42 -33.03
C ILE A 157 2.35 -4.67 -33.75
N PHE A 158 3.35 -4.19 -33.00
CA PHE A 158 4.51 -3.51 -33.56
C PHE A 158 5.30 -4.40 -34.52
N ASN A 159 5.68 -5.61 -34.09
CA ASN A 159 6.49 -6.53 -34.89
C ASN A 159 5.77 -6.94 -36.16
N GLN A 160 4.48 -7.26 -36.08
CA GLN A 160 3.67 -7.59 -37.26
C GLN A 160 3.63 -6.44 -38.27
N TYR A 161 3.54 -5.19 -37.79
CA TYR A 161 3.58 -4.03 -38.67
C TYR A 161 4.96 -3.89 -39.34
N VAL A 162 6.04 -3.99 -38.55
CA VAL A 162 7.43 -3.90 -39.01
C VAL A 162 7.74 -4.94 -40.09
N GLU A 163 7.41 -6.21 -39.85
CA GLU A 163 7.63 -7.30 -40.81
C GLU A 163 6.98 -7.01 -42.17
N ASN A 164 5.74 -6.52 -42.14
CA ASN A 164 4.98 -6.18 -43.34
C ASN A 164 5.49 -4.91 -44.04
N GLU A 165 6.09 -3.97 -43.31
CA GLU A 165 6.72 -2.77 -43.89
C GLU A 165 8.00 -3.15 -44.66
N PHE A 166 8.84 -4.02 -44.09
CA PHE A 166 10.11 -4.44 -44.71
C PHE A 166 9.93 -5.30 -45.96
N VAL A 167 8.95 -6.21 -45.97
CA VAL A 167 8.69 -7.12 -47.11
C VAL A 167 8.18 -6.37 -48.36
N ASN A 168 7.68 -5.15 -48.20
CA ASN A 168 6.92 -4.44 -49.23
C ASN A 168 7.63 -3.20 -49.81
N ARG A 169 8.94 -3.04 -49.60
CA ARG A 169 9.79 -1.93 -50.12
C ARG A 169 9.98 -1.90 -51.64
N GLU A 170 9.18 -2.63 -52.41
CA GLU A 170 9.19 -2.55 -53.88
C GLU A 170 8.41 -1.31 -54.38
N GLY A 171 9.06 -0.14 -54.32
CA GLY A 171 8.98 0.97 -55.28
C GLY A 171 7.64 1.67 -55.60
N ALA A 172 6.48 1.21 -55.13
CA ALA A 172 5.19 1.78 -55.50
C ALA A 172 4.62 2.72 -54.42
N LEU A 173 4.26 3.95 -54.84
CA LEU A 173 3.68 5.03 -54.02
C LEU A 173 2.38 4.66 -53.27
N PHE A 174 1.75 3.53 -53.62
CA PHE A 174 0.61 2.95 -52.91
C PHE A 174 0.72 1.42 -52.98
N ASN A 175 1.41 0.82 -52.01
CA ASN A 175 1.35 -0.62 -51.84
C ASN A 175 0.11 -0.96 -51.00
N SER A 176 -0.95 -1.44 -51.66
CA SER A 176 -2.21 -1.83 -51.01
C SER A 176 -2.02 -2.86 -49.91
N LYS A 177 -0.99 -3.73 -50.00
CA LYS A 177 -0.65 -4.69 -48.94
C LYS A 177 -0.11 -4.00 -47.69
N VAL A 178 0.73 -2.96 -47.85
CA VAL A 178 1.23 -2.15 -46.73
C VAL A 178 0.08 -1.43 -46.03
N TYR A 179 -0.82 -0.83 -46.81
CA TYR A 179 -2.01 -0.16 -46.25
C TYR A 179 -2.91 -1.14 -45.50
N MET A 180 -3.19 -2.32 -46.08
CA MET A 180 -4.03 -3.33 -45.42
C MET A 180 -3.38 -3.88 -44.14
N SER A 181 -2.05 -4.05 -44.14
CA SER A 181 -1.31 -4.42 -42.94
C SER A 181 -1.39 -3.34 -41.86
N ALA A 182 -1.16 -2.07 -42.23
CA ALA A 182 -1.29 -0.93 -41.33
C ALA A 182 -2.69 -0.85 -40.73
N ALA A 183 -3.73 -0.98 -41.56
CA ALA A 183 -5.12 -0.99 -41.11
C ALA A 183 -5.41 -2.16 -40.16
N THR A 184 -4.84 -3.34 -40.43
CA THR A 184 -4.98 -4.52 -39.57
C THR A 184 -4.30 -4.31 -38.22
N ALA A 185 -3.05 -3.85 -38.21
CA ALA A 185 -2.30 -3.56 -36.98
C ALA A 185 -3.00 -2.46 -36.16
N TYR A 186 -3.46 -1.39 -36.82
CA TYR A 186 -4.19 -0.30 -36.18
C TYR A 186 -5.51 -0.78 -35.56
N LYS A 187 -6.25 -1.66 -36.24
CA LYS A 187 -7.51 -2.23 -35.74
C LYS A 187 -7.32 -3.12 -34.51
N LYS A 188 -6.15 -3.77 -34.37
CA LYS A 188 -5.82 -4.56 -33.18
C LYS A 188 -5.65 -3.72 -31.91
N ILE A 189 -5.34 -2.43 -32.03
CA ILE A 189 -5.17 -1.55 -30.86
C ILE A 189 -6.46 -1.45 -30.02
N PRO A 190 -7.61 -1.01 -30.58
CA PRO A 190 -8.86 -0.97 -29.82
C PRO A 190 -9.39 -2.35 -29.41
N GLU A 191 -9.00 -3.41 -30.13
CA GLU A 191 -9.47 -4.77 -29.83
C GLU A 191 -8.68 -5.45 -28.70
N LEU A 192 -7.35 -5.24 -28.65
CA LEU A 192 -6.46 -5.96 -27.74
C LEU A 192 -5.88 -5.06 -26.66
N ILE A 193 -5.55 -3.80 -26.97
CA ILE A 193 -4.78 -2.93 -26.07
C ILE A 193 -5.68 -2.03 -25.23
N GLU A 194 -6.67 -1.37 -25.85
CA GLU A 194 -7.57 -0.46 -25.12
C GLU A 194 -8.34 -1.15 -23.97
N PRO A 195 -8.84 -2.39 -24.11
CA PRO A 195 -9.47 -3.08 -23.00
C PRO A 195 -8.52 -3.30 -21.82
N ILE A 196 -7.27 -3.68 -22.09
CA ILE A 196 -6.24 -3.88 -21.05
C ILE A 196 -5.94 -2.54 -20.36
N GLN A 197 -5.77 -1.46 -21.13
CA GLN A 197 -5.53 -0.12 -20.57
C GLN A 197 -6.69 0.33 -19.67
N LEU A 198 -7.92 0.07 -20.10
CA LEU A 198 -9.12 0.41 -19.33
C LEU A 198 -9.18 -0.38 -18.02
N GLU A 199 -8.85 -1.67 -18.06
CA GLU A 199 -8.81 -2.52 -16.87
C GLU A 199 -7.74 -2.06 -15.88
N ILE A 200 -6.52 -1.76 -16.35
CA ILE A 200 -5.45 -1.18 -15.52
C ILE A 200 -5.92 0.13 -14.88
N LYS A 201 -6.57 1.02 -15.66
CA LYS A 201 -7.10 2.29 -15.16
C LYS A 201 -8.12 2.08 -14.04
N ASN A 202 -9.04 1.14 -14.21
CA ASN A 202 -10.07 0.85 -13.21
C ASN A 202 -9.44 0.29 -11.94
N LYS A 203 -8.48 -0.64 -12.05
CA LYS A 203 -7.73 -1.17 -10.90
C LYS A 203 -6.96 -0.08 -10.16
N PHE A 204 -6.34 0.85 -10.88
CA PHE A 204 -5.66 1.99 -10.23
C PHE A 204 -6.64 2.91 -9.51
N ARG A 205 -7.84 3.13 -10.05
CA ARG A 205 -8.91 3.92 -9.41
C ARG A 205 -9.44 3.27 -8.15
N GLU A 206 -9.70 1.97 -8.19
CA GLU A 206 -10.11 1.18 -7.02
C GLU A 206 -9.07 1.31 -5.89
N LEU A 207 -7.78 1.23 -6.21
CA LEU A 207 -6.69 1.39 -5.24
C LEU A 207 -6.55 2.82 -4.70
N LEU A 208 -7.05 3.83 -5.43
CA LEU A 208 -7.08 5.22 -5.02
C LEU A 208 -8.37 5.58 -4.24
N GLY A 209 -9.36 4.69 -4.19
CA GLY A 209 -10.58 4.84 -3.41
C GLY A 209 -11.81 5.35 -4.19
N GLU A 210 -11.83 5.25 -5.52
CA GLU A 210 -13.06 5.31 -6.32
C GLU A 210 -13.77 3.94 -6.34
#